data_AF-A0A519PPX9-F1
#
_entry.id   AF-A0A519PPX9-F1
#
_cell.length_a   1.000
_cell.length_b   1.000
_cell.length_c   1.000
_cell.angle_alpha   90.00
_cell.angle_beta   90.00
_cell.angle_gamma   90.00
#
_symmetry.space_group_name_H-M   'P 1'
#
loop_
_entity.id
_entity.type
_entity.pdbx_description
1 polymer ?
#
loop_
_entity_poly.entity_id
_entity_poly.type
_entity_poly.pdbx_seq_one_letter_code
_entity_poly.pdbx_strand_id
1 'polypeptide(L)'
;MTSLPLLPGRTCGGCVECCRVIPLDLPELAKPTGELCAYCVDGAGCSVHAIRPNTCRIWFCLWRVVELSDDWRPDLSGVIVRPDGVEDGIITLYVLRRSDFLASPDFFMTVAGWVAEGIEVALSIPGPVGAYPARAVVTDWLRPAIEDGDPAAFLARVLRSLDTLAEHDFQPDGVVARYAVTTQDDPTA
;
A
#
# COMPACT_ATOMS: atom_id res chain seq x y z
N MET A 1 14.77 -4.71 -15.95
CA MET A 1 13.78 -4.13 -15.05
C MET A 1 14.24 -2.73 -14.70
N THR A 2 13.78 -1.74 -15.46
CA THR A 2 14.12 -0.33 -15.20
C THR A 2 13.23 0.13 -14.05
N SER A 3 13.77 0.17 -12.83
CA SER A 3 13.08 0.75 -11.69
C SER A 3 12.72 2.20 -12.02
N LEU A 4 11.44 2.56 -11.91
CA LEU A 4 10.98 3.93 -12.11
C LEU A 4 11.69 4.84 -11.09
N PRO A 5 12.28 5.98 -11.52
CA PRO A 5 12.97 6.87 -10.60
C PRO A 5 11.98 7.51 -9.62
N LEU A 6 12.45 7.81 -8.41
CA LEU A 6 11.65 8.56 -7.44
C LEU A 6 11.38 9.98 -7.95
N LEU A 7 10.16 10.45 -7.76
CA LEU A 7 9.81 11.83 -8.08
C LEU A 7 10.51 12.81 -7.12
N PRO A 8 11.12 13.90 -7.63
CA PRO A 8 11.73 14.93 -6.80
C PRO A 8 10.73 15.50 -5.77
N GLY A 9 11.20 15.78 -4.54
CA GLY A 9 10.38 16.40 -3.50
C GLY A 9 9.38 15.47 -2.80
N ARG A 10 9.04 14.31 -3.37
CA ARG A 10 8.24 13.28 -2.69
C ARG A 10 9.09 12.65 -1.59
N THR A 11 8.70 12.80 -0.33
CA THR A 11 9.31 12.10 0.82
C THR A 11 8.23 11.42 1.66
N CYS A 12 8.58 10.35 2.38
CA CYS A 12 7.62 9.71 3.28
C CYS A 12 7.25 10.63 4.44
N GLY A 13 8.16 11.52 4.88
CA GLY A 13 7.94 12.36 6.06
C GLY A 13 7.51 11.50 7.26
N GLY A 14 6.41 11.89 7.91
CA GLY A 14 5.79 11.13 9.01
C GLY A 14 4.91 9.94 8.59
N CYS A 15 4.71 9.68 7.29
CA CYS A 15 3.86 8.60 6.82
C CYS A 15 4.55 7.25 7.02
N VAL A 16 3.88 6.34 7.72
CA VAL A 16 4.40 5.00 8.08
C VAL A 16 3.52 3.86 7.61
N GLU A 17 2.48 4.13 6.83
CA GLU A 17 1.46 3.15 6.48
C GLU A 17 2.01 1.92 5.75
N CYS A 18 2.95 2.14 4.84
CA CYS A 18 3.58 1.04 4.10
C CYS A 18 4.46 0.19 5.02
N CYS A 19 5.14 0.80 6.00
CA CYS A 19 5.89 0.09 7.03
C CYS A 19 4.97 -0.73 7.96
N ARG A 20 3.72 -0.29 8.14
CA ARG A 20 2.73 -0.97 8.97
C ARG A 20 2.18 -2.21 8.28
N VAL A 21 1.70 -2.08 7.04
CA VAL A 21 0.91 -3.15 6.40
C VAL A 21 1.73 -4.16 5.59
N ILE A 22 3.01 -3.92 5.38
CA ILE A 22 3.87 -4.85 4.65
C ILE A 22 4.60 -5.73 5.66
N PRO A 23 4.48 -7.07 5.58
CA PRO A 23 5.27 -7.95 6.44
C PRO A 23 6.75 -7.88 6.06
N LEU A 24 7.61 -8.10 7.06
CA LEU A 24 9.04 -8.32 6.84
C LEU A 24 9.39 -9.67 7.45
N ASP A 25 10.09 -10.51 6.71
CA ASP A 25 10.65 -11.76 7.21
C ASP A 25 12.08 -11.91 6.68
N LEU A 26 12.99 -11.15 7.28
CA LEU A 26 14.40 -11.07 6.90
C LEU A 26 15.27 -11.54 8.05
N PRO A 27 16.44 -12.17 7.83
CA PRO A 27 17.34 -12.63 8.90
C PRO A 27 17.68 -11.59 9.96
N GLU A 28 17.68 -10.29 9.63
CA GLU A 28 17.97 -9.16 10.52
C GLU A 28 16.70 -8.45 11.05
N LEU A 29 15.54 -8.65 10.42
CA LEU A 29 14.28 -7.99 10.79
C LEU A 29 13.07 -8.82 10.38
N ALA A 30 12.31 -9.29 11.35
CA ALA A 30 11.00 -9.90 11.16
C ALA A 30 9.91 -9.04 11.84
N LYS A 31 8.82 -8.78 11.14
CA LYS A 31 7.70 -7.94 11.56
C LYS A 31 6.39 -8.46 10.94
N PRO A 32 5.43 -8.94 11.75
CA PRO A 32 4.09 -9.29 11.28
C PRO A 32 3.39 -8.20 10.49
N THR A 33 2.47 -8.59 9.62
CA THR A 33 1.56 -7.72 8.86
C THR A 33 0.71 -6.88 9.81
N GLY A 34 0.50 -5.59 9.51
CA GLY A 34 -0.43 -4.73 10.26
C GLY A 34 0.15 -4.05 11.50
N GLU A 35 1.40 -4.32 11.89
CA GLU A 35 2.10 -3.60 12.97
C GLU A 35 3.34 -2.84 12.48
N LEU A 36 3.81 -1.87 13.26
CA LEU A 36 5.10 -1.22 13.02
C LEU A 36 6.23 -2.05 13.64
N CYS A 37 7.40 -2.08 13.00
CA CYS A 37 8.58 -2.63 13.68
C CYS A 37 9.03 -1.70 14.81
N ALA A 38 9.79 -2.24 15.77
CA ALA A 38 10.25 -1.48 16.94
C ALA A 38 11.04 -0.19 16.62
N TYR A 39 11.57 -0.07 15.40
CA TYR A 39 12.32 1.13 14.98
C TYR A 39 11.46 2.18 14.28
N CYS A 40 10.22 1.86 13.88
CA CYS A 40 9.34 2.79 13.19
C CYS A 40 8.40 3.44 14.20
N VAL A 41 8.53 4.76 14.35
CA VAL A 41 7.71 5.55 15.27
C VAL A 41 6.52 6.10 14.51
N ASP A 42 5.32 5.87 15.04
CA ASP A 42 4.08 6.33 14.40
C ASP A 42 4.09 7.85 14.22
N GLY A 43 3.74 8.31 13.02
CA GLY A 43 3.78 9.73 12.63
C GLY A 43 5.17 10.36 12.50
N ALA A 44 6.26 9.66 12.84
CA ALA A 44 7.63 10.20 12.82
C ALA A 44 8.61 9.43 11.91
N GLY A 45 8.26 8.20 11.53
CA GLY A 45 9.06 7.39 10.60
C GLY A 45 10.12 6.52 11.28
N CYS A 46 11.05 6.01 10.48
CA CYS A 46 12.07 5.06 10.93
C CYS A 46 13.21 5.76 11.69
N SER A 47 13.36 5.48 12.99
CA SER A 47 14.44 5.99 13.84
C SER A 47 15.84 5.52 13.42
N VAL A 48 15.92 4.39 12.71
CA VAL A 48 17.17 3.80 12.19
C VAL A 48 17.27 3.93 10.67
N HIS A 49 16.63 4.95 10.07
CA HIS A 49 16.51 5.09 8.62
C HIS A 49 17.84 4.88 7.89
N ALA A 50 18.96 5.43 8.38
CA ALA A 50 20.27 5.30 7.75
C ALA A 50 20.78 3.85 7.62
N ILE A 51 20.42 2.95 8.53
CA ILE A 51 20.91 1.56 8.63
C ILE A 51 19.84 0.51 8.34
N ARG A 52 18.65 0.92 7.86
CA ARG A 52 17.54 -0.01 7.55
C ARG A 52 17.95 -1.12 6.56
N PRO A 53 17.36 -2.33 6.67
CA PRO A 53 17.60 -3.43 5.72
C PRO A 53 17.34 -3.04 4.26
N ASN A 54 17.99 -3.71 3.31
CA ASN A 54 17.89 -3.37 1.89
C ASN A 54 16.43 -3.40 1.38
N THR A 55 15.63 -4.38 1.80
CA THR A 55 14.19 -4.46 1.48
C THR A 55 13.43 -3.18 1.85
N CYS A 56 13.77 -2.55 2.98
CA CYS A 56 13.17 -1.27 3.40
C CYS A 56 13.74 -0.05 2.62
N ARG A 57 14.89 -0.18 1.95
CA ARG A 57 15.49 0.90 1.15
C ARG A 57 14.93 0.98 -0.26
N ILE A 58 14.60 -0.17 -0.84
CA ILE A 58 14.18 -0.30 -2.23
C ILE A 58 12.66 -0.31 -2.40
N TRP A 59 11.91 -0.39 -1.31
CA TRP A 59 10.45 -0.33 -1.35
C TRP A 59 9.97 1.13 -1.49
N PHE A 60 9.05 1.37 -2.43
CA PHE A 60 8.34 2.65 -2.60
C PHE A 60 6.91 2.43 -3.12
N CYS A 61 5.89 3.11 -2.58
CA CYS A 61 4.55 3.10 -3.17
C CYS A 61 4.54 3.91 -4.45
N LEU A 62 3.52 3.70 -5.28
CA LEU A 62 3.39 4.43 -6.53
C LEU A 62 3.30 5.94 -6.34
N TRP A 63 2.75 6.46 -5.24
CA TRP A 63 2.81 7.90 -4.92
C TRP A 63 4.23 8.50 -4.87
N ARG A 64 5.27 7.69 -4.61
CA ARG A 64 6.67 8.13 -4.63
C ARG A 64 7.29 8.15 -6.02
N VAL A 65 6.69 7.50 -7.01
CA VAL A 65 7.31 7.21 -8.32
C VAL A 65 6.46 7.63 -9.52
N VAL A 66 5.17 7.88 -9.36
CA VAL A 66 4.27 8.37 -10.43
C VAL A 66 3.53 9.62 -10.00
N GLU A 67 3.15 10.44 -10.99
CA GLU A 67 2.46 11.71 -10.78
C GLU A 67 1.02 11.46 -10.33
N LEU A 68 0.85 11.36 -9.02
CA LEU A 68 -0.43 11.40 -8.31
C LEU A 68 -0.51 12.71 -7.53
N SER A 69 -1.73 13.19 -7.28
CA SER A 69 -1.95 14.34 -6.41
C SER A 69 -1.41 14.09 -4.99
N ASP A 70 -1.20 15.15 -4.22
CA ASP A 70 -0.72 15.05 -2.83
C ASP A 70 -1.69 14.28 -1.93
N ASP A 71 -2.99 14.36 -2.25
CA ASP A 71 -4.07 13.71 -1.49
C ASP A 71 -3.95 12.18 -1.52
N TRP A 72 -3.30 11.60 -2.54
CA TRP A 72 -3.01 10.16 -2.62
C TRP A 72 -2.01 9.67 -1.57
N ARG A 73 -1.27 10.56 -0.88
CA ARG A 73 -0.29 10.15 0.13
C ARG A 73 -0.97 9.27 1.18
N PRO A 74 -0.44 8.07 1.52
CA PRO A 74 -1.22 7.05 2.21
C PRO A 74 -1.82 7.44 3.57
N ASP A 75 -1.15 8.29 4.33
CA ASP A 75 -1.63 8.80 5.63
C ASP A 75 -2.73 9.86 5.48
N LEU A 76 -2.87 10.46 4.29
CA LEU A 76 -3.97 11.37 3.93
C LEU A 76 -5.14 10.60 3.31
N SER A 77 -4.87 9.85 2.24
CA SER A 77 -5.89 9.10 1.47
C SER A 77 -6.45 7.91 2.22
N GLY A 78 -5.66 7.26 3.09
CA GLY A 78 -5.97 5.92 3.55
C GLY A 78 -5.80 4.84 2.47
N VAL A 79 -5.09 5.12 1.38
CA VAL A 79 -4.86 4.20 0.26
C VAL A 79 -3.37 4.13 -0.06
N ILE A 80 -2.82 2.91 -0.10
CA ILE A 80 -1.49 2.66 -0.67
C ILE A 80 -1.69 2.15 -2.10
N VAL A 81 -1.18 2.90 -3.07
CA VAL A 81 -1.05 2.42 -4.44
C VAL A 81 0.21 1.55 -4.51
N ARG A 82 -0.01 0.24 -4.58
CA ARG A 82 1.03 -0.78 -4.48
C ARG A 82 1.78 -0.94 -5.83
N PRO A 83 3.12 -1.05 -5.81
CA PRO A 83 3.91 -1.22 -7.03
C PRO A 83 3.89 -2.66 -7.55
N ASP A 84 3.49 -3.65 -6.72
CA ASP A 84 3.40 -5.04 -7.14
C ASP A 84 2.21 -5.26 -8.08
N GLY A 85 2.52 -5.89 -9.22
CA GLY A 85 1.59 -6.10 -10.33
C GLY A 85 1.72 -5.08 -11.47
N VAL A 86 2.47 -3.98 -11.30
CA VAL A 86 2.64 -2.98 -12.36
C VAL A 86 3.28 -3.57 -13.62
N GLU A 87 4.25 -4.47 -13.45
CA GLU A 87 4.87 -5.19 -14.57
C GLU A 87 3.89 -6.13 -15.29
N ASP A 88 2.85 -6.57 -14.59
CA ASP A 88 1.76 -7.41 -15.10
C ASP A 88 0.56 -6.59 -15.61
N GLY A 89 0.65 -5.26 -15.60
CA GLY A 89 -0.45 -4.38 -16.01
C GLY A 89 -1.57 -4.23 -14.98
N ILE A 90 -1.31 -4.51 -13.70
CA ILE A 90 -2.29 -4.42 -12.61
C ILE A 90 -1.85 -3.41 -11.56
N ILE A 91 -2.70 -2.42 -11.27
CA ILE A 91 -2.54 -1.52 -10.11
C ILE A 91 -3.37 -2.06 -8.95
N THR A 92 -2.70 -2.32 -7.82
CA THR A 92 -3.39 -2.69 -6.57
C THR A 92 -3.57 -1.47 -5.67
N LEU A 93 -4.82 -1.13 -5.37
CA LEU A 93 -5.22 -0.12 -4.39
C LEU A 93 -5.44 -0.81 -3.04
N TYR A 94 -4.46 -0.69 -2.15
CA TYR A 94 -4.56 -1.23 -0.79
C TYR A 94 -5.23 -0.20 0.11
N VAL A 95 -6.50 -0.41 0.42
CA VAL A 95 -7.34 0.50 1.19
C VAL A 95 -7.18 0.20 2.68
N LEU A 96 -6.43 1.06 3.36
CA LEU A 96 -6.15 1.00 4.80
C LEU A 96 -7.38 1.38 5.62
N ARG A 97 -8.11 2.40 5.14
CA ARG A 97 -9.26 2.99 5.81
C ARG A 97 -10.19 3.62 4.79
N ARG A 98 -11.48 3.58 5.08
CA ARG A 98 -12.50 4.32 4.32
C ARG A 98 -12.39 5.79 4.71
N SER A 99 -12.04 6.63 3.76
CA SER A 99 -11.89 8.07 3.92
C SER A 99 -12.72 8.80 2.88
N ASP A 100 -12.92 10.10 3.07
CA ASP A 100 -13.59 10.95 2.08
C ASP A 100 -12.85 10.99 0.73
N PHE A 101 -11.56 10.62 0.72
CA PHE A 101 -10.77 10.50 -0.50
C PHE A 101 -11.36 9.48 -1.48
N LEU A 102 -11.93 8.37 -0.99
CA LEU A 102 -12.58 7.37 -1.87
C LEU A 102 -13.80 7.95 -2.61
N ALA A 103 -14.43 8.98 -2.06
CA ALA A 103 -15.56 9.67 -2.67
C ALA A 103 -15.12 10.88 -3.52
N SER A 104 -13.81 11.16 -3.61
CA SER A 104 -13.29 12.33 -4.31
C SER A 104 -13.36 12.17 -5.84
N PRO A 105 -13.50 13.28 -6.58
CA PRO A 105 -13.34 13.26 -8.03
C PRO A 105 -11.96 12.75 -8.47
N ASP A 106 -10.90 13.07 -7.73
CA ASP A 106 -9.53 12.67 -8.05
C ASP A 106 -9.37 11.14 -8.03
N PHE A 107 -9.93 10.47 -7.02
CA PHE A 107 -9.95 9.01 -6.94
C PHE A 107 -10.67 8.39 -8.13
N PHE A 108 -11.89 8.85 -8.44
CA PHE A 108 -12.65 8.36 -9.58
C PHE A 108 -11.91 8.56 -10.91
N MET A 109 -11.46 9.79 -11.19
CA MET A 109 -10.83 10.15 -12.47
C MET A 109 -9.52 9.40 -12.69
N THR A 110 -8.72 9.22 -11.64
CA THR A 110 -7.46 8.47 -11.72
C THR A 110 -7.72 6.99 -12.03
N VAL A 111 -8.63 6.35 -11.29
CA VAL A 111 -8.95 4.94 -11.51
C VAL A 111 -9.60 4.72 -12.88
N ALA A 112 -10.51 5.59 -13.29
CA ALA A 112 -11.10 5.58 -14.62
C ALA A 112 -10.03 5.72 -15.72
N GLY A 113 -9.06 6.62 -15.53
CA GLY A 113 -7.94 6.81 -16.44
C GLY A 113 -7.11 5.54 -16.63
N TRP A 114 -6.71 4.89 -15.54
CA TRP A 114 -5.98 3.61 -15.61
C TRP A 114 -6.77 2.53 -16.36
N VAL A 115 -8.06 2.37 -16.05
CA VAL A 115 -8.92 1.38 -16.73
C VAL A 115 -9.06 1.69 -18.23
N ALA A 116 -9.14 2.97 -18.60
CA ALA A 116 -9.17 3.39 -20.01
C ALA A 116 -7.84 3.13 -20.75
N GLU A 117 -6.72 3.18 -20.04
CA GLU A 117 -5.39 2.81 -20.54
C GLU A 117 -5.17 1.28 -20.61
N GLY A 118 -6.16 0.48 -20.23
CA GLY A 118 -6.10 -0.98 -20.24
C GLY A 118 -5.39 -1.58 -19.03
N ILE A 119 -5.13 -0.78 -17.99
CA ILE A 119 -4.57 -1.24 -16.72
C ILE A 119 -5.69 -1.86 -15.88
N GLU A 120 -5.45 -3.06 -15.37
CA GLU A 120 -6.36 -3.69 -14.43
C GLU A 120 -6.24 -3.08 -13.03
N VAL A 121 -7.34 -3.05 -12.30
CA VAL A 121 -7.39 -2.52 -10.94
C VAL A 121 -7.80 -3.62 -9.98
N ALA A 122 -6.99 -3.80 -8.93
CA ALA A 122 -7.30 -4.65 -7.80
C ALA A 122 -7.54 -3.82 -6.55
N LEU A 123 -8.49 -4.25 -5.72
CA LEU A 123 -8.65 -3.75 -4.36
C LEU A 123 -8.06 -4.74 -3.37
N SER A 124 -7.40 -4.22 -2.35
CA SER A 124 -6.88 -5.01 -1.23
C SER A 124 -7.18 -4.31 0.09
N ILE A 125 -7.39 -5.08 1.16
CA ILE A 125 -7.61 -4.55 2.51
C ILE A 125 -6.71 -5.28 3.52
N PRO A 126 -6.32 -4.62 4.63
CA PRO A 126 -5.65 -5.30 5.72
C PRO A 126 -6.56 -6.32 6.40
N GLY A 127 -6.00 -7.45 6.78
CA GLY A 127 -6.59 -8.34 7.77
C GLY A 127 -6.25 -7.91 9.20
N PRO A 128 -6.60 -8.75 10.20
CA PRO A 128 -6.06 -8.64 11.55
C PRO A 128 -4.52 -8.59 11.55
N VAL A 129 -3.93 -8.03 12.61
CA VAL A 129 -2.47 -8.03 12.79
C VAL A 129 -1.94 -9.47 12.76
N GLY A 130 -0.89 -9.70 11.98
CA GLY A 130 -0.30 -11.02 11.75
C GLY A 130 -1.03 -11.88 10.72
N ALA A 131 -1.90 -11.31 9.88
CA ALA A 131 -2.58 -12.03 8.80
C ALA A 131 -2.33 -11.39 7.42
N TYR A 132 -2.31 -12.22 6.38
CA TYR A 132 -2.19 -11.76 4.99
C TYR A 132 -3.38 -10.89 4.60
N PRO A 133 -3.20 -9.90 3.70
CA PRO A 133 -4.31 -9.10 3.20
C PRO A 133 -5.22 -9.89 2.27
N ALA A 134 -6.50 -9.49 2.21
CA ALA A 134 -7.41 -9.95 1.16
C ALA A 134 -7.20 -9.08 -0.09
N ARG A 135 -7.32 -9.67 -1.29
CA ARG A 135 -7.19 -8.97 -2.58
C ARG A 135 -8.09 -9.58 -3.63
N ALA A 136 -8.69 -8.74 -4.48
CA ALA A 136 -9.38 -9.16 -5.68
C ALA A 136 -9.15 -8.17 -6.82
N VAL A 137 -8.99 -8.67 -8.05
CA VAL A 137 -9.09 -7.83 -9.26
C VAL A 137 -10.56 -7.47 -9.45
N VAL A 138 -10.85 -6.18 -9.59
CA VAL A 138 -12.23 -5.64 -9.64
C VAL A 138 -12.50 -4.81 -10.89
N THR A 139 -11.60 -4.80 -11.87
CA THR A 139 -11.69 -3.99 -13.09
C THR A 139 -13.08 -4.09 -13.74
N ASP A 140 -13.53 -5.32 -14.04
CA ASP A 140 -14.82 -5.54 -14.71
C ASP A 140 -16.03 -5.25 -13.83
N TRP A 141 -15.87 -5.37 -12.51
CA TRP A 141 -16.91 -4.99 -11.56
C TRP A 141 -17.11 -3.46 -11.52
N LEU A 142 -16.02 -2.70 -11.65
CA LEU A 142 -16.05 -1.23 -11.65
C LEU A 142 -16.43 -0.64 -13.02
N ARG A 143 -16.09 -1.34 -14.12
CA ARG A 143 -16.19 -0.86 -15.51
C ARG A 143 -17.53 -0.20 -15.85
N PRO A 144 -18.71 -0.73 -15.50
CA PRO A 144 -19.95 -0.08 -15.90
C PRO A 144 -20.13 1.34 -15.32
N ALA A 145 -19.72 1.59 -14.07
CA ALA A 145 -19.78 2.96 -13.52
C ALA A 145 -18.78 3.91 -14.17
N ILE A 146 -17.62 3.38 -14.57
CA ILE A 146 -16.59 4.16 -15.25
C ILE A 146 -17.09 4.58 -16.64
N GLU A 147 -17.65 3.64 -17.41
CA GLU A 147 -18.20 3.89 -18.75
C GLU A 147 -19.40 4.83 -18.72
N ASP A 148 -20.25 4.74 -17.70
CA ASP A 148 -21.38 5.64 -17.49
C ASP A 148 -20.95 7.03 -16.97
N GLY A 149 -19.68 7.20 -16.56
CA GLY A 149 -19.20 8.44 -15.96
C GLY A 149 -19.90 8.77 -14.64
N ASP A 150 -20.21 7.76 -13.81
CA ASP A 150 -20.97 7.88 -12.57
C ASP A 150 -20.10 7.62 -11.33
N PRO A 151 -19.54 8.67 -10.69
CA PRO A 151 -18.72 8.54 -9.49
C PRO A 151 -19.47 7.96 -8.29
N ALA A 152 -20.78 8.19 -8.19
CA ALA A 152 -21.57 7.68 -7.06
C ALA A 152 -21.78 6.17 -7.17
N ALA A 153 -22.12 5.68 -8.36
CA ALA A 153 -22.20 4.24 -8.63
C ALA A 153 -20.83 3.57 -8.53
N PHE A 154 -19.75 4.24 -8.97
CA PHE A 154 -18.38 3.76 -8.80
C PHE A 154 -18.03 3.58 -7.32
N LEU A 155 -18.25 4.61 -6.50
CA LEU A 155 -18.00 4.53 -5.06
C LEU A 155 -18.80 3.40 -4.40
N ALA A 156 -20.09 3.27 -4.74
CA ALA A 156 -20.93 2.19 -4.21
C ALA A 156 -20.37 0.80 -4.55
N ARG A 157 -19.84 0.63 -5.77
CA ARG A 157 -19.19 -0.61 -6.21
C ARG A 157 -17.87 -0.86 -5.48
N VAL A 158 -17.04 0.16 -5.29
CA VAL A 158 -15.79 0.09 -4.50
C VAL A 158 -16.11 -0.35 -3.07
N LEU A 159 -17.03 0.34 -2.39
CA LEU A 159 -17.40 0.02 -1.01
C LEU A 159 -17.94 -1.40 -0.87
N ARG A 160 -18.75 -1.87 -1.82
CA ARG A 160 -19.23 -3.26 -1.83
C ARG A 160 -18.09 -4.26 -1.99
N SER A 161 -17.12 -3.99 -2.86
CA SER A 161 -15.92 -4.85 -2.98
C SER A 161 -15.13 -4.89 -1.68
N LEU A 162 -14.99 -3.76 -0.97
CA LEU A 162 -14.33 -3.72 0.33
C LEU A 162 -15.10 -4.50 1.40
N ASP A 163 -16.44 -4.44 1.39
CA ASP A 163 -17.29 -5.24 2.28
C ASP A 163 -17.08 -6.74 2.03
N THR A 164 -17.11 -7.18 0.77
CA THR A 164 -16.88 -8.59 0.40
C THR A 164 -15.47 -9.06 0.78
N LEU A 165 -14.44 -8.23 0.58
CA LEU A 165 -13.07 -8.58 1.00
C LEU A 165 -12.96 -8.71 2.53
N ALA A 166 -13.75 -7.98 3.31
CA ALA A 166 -13.74 -8.05 4.77
C ALA A 166 -14.34 -9.35 5.32
N GLU A 167 -15.08 -10.09 4.50
CA GLU A 167 -15.62 -11.42 4.82
C GLU A 167 -14.61 -12.55 4.55
N HIS A 168 -13.42 -12.23 4.04
CA HIS A 168 -12.40 -13.21 3.70
C HIS A 168 -11.87 -13.96 4.93
N ASP A 169 -11.53 -15.23 4.76
CA ASP A 169 -10.87 -16.02 5.80
C ASP A 169 -9.36 -15.68 5.85
N PHE A 170 -9.02 -14.68 6.66
CA PHE A 170 -7.66 -14.16 6.78
C PHE A 170 -6.71 -15.20 7.37
N GLN A 171 -5.76 -15.64 6.55
CA GLN A 171 -4.74 -16.60 6.97
C GLN A 171 -3.60 -15.92 7.72
N PRO A 172 -3.05 -16.55 8.78
CA PRO A 172 -1.91 -16.01 9.50
C PRO A 172 -0.69 -15.92 8.58
N ASP A 173 0.12 -14.87 8.73
CA ASP A 173 1.34 -14.68 7.95
C ASP A 173 2.51 -15.54 8.44
N GLY A 174 2.41 -16.06 9.68
CA GLY A 174 3.43 -16.91 10.29
C GLY A 174 4.68 -16.18 10.74
N VAL A 175 4.70 -14.85 10.69
CA VAL A 175 5.87 -14.04 11.00
C VAL A 175 5.93 -13.79 12.51
N VAL A 176 7.04 -14.18 13.13
CA VAL A 176 7.31 -13.88 14.54
C VAL A 176 8.22 -12.66 14.61
N ALA A 177 7.81 -11.65 15.36
CA ALA A 177 8.54 -10.40 15.49
C ALA A 177 9.98 -10.62 16.00
N ARG A 178 10.96 -10.04 15.30
CA ARG A 178 12.37 -10.04 15.68
C ARG A 178 13.06 -8.78 15.14
N TYR A 179 13.73 -8.06 16.02
CA TYR A 179 14.34 -6.77 15.69
C TYR A 179 15.84 -6.84 15.97
N ALA A 180 16.62 -7.24 14.96
CA ALA A 180 18.05 -7.47 15.06
C ALA A 180 18.82 -6.65 14.01
N VAL A 181 18.38 -5.40 13.77
CA VAL A 181 19.13 -4.49 12.90
C VAL A 181 20.39 -4.08 13.66
N THR A 182 21.51 -4.71 13.34
CA THR A 182 22.81 -4.43 13.96
C THR A 182 23.43 -3.20 13.31
N THR A 183 23.94 -2.30 14.15
CA THR A 183 24.88 -1.26 13.72
C THR A 183 26.19 -1.94 13.33
N GLN A 184 26.88 -1.46 12.28
CA GLN A 184 28.22 -1.97 11.91
C GLN A 184 29.30 -1.82 13.01
N ASP A 185 28.95 -1.28 14.18
CA ASP A 185 29.79 -1.15 15.38
C ASP A 185 29.36 -2.12 16.50
N ASP A 186 29.10 -3.39 16.19
CA ASP A 186 29.05 -4.43 17.22
C ASP A 186 30.43 -5.07 17.36
N PRO A 187 31.20 -4.79 18.44
CA PRO A 187 32.53 -5.37 18.64
C PRO A 187 32.48 -6.86 19.03
N THR A 188 31.29 -7.48 19.06
CA THR A 188 31.10 -8.90 19.40
C THR A 188 30.61 -9.80 18.25
N ALA A 189 30.65 -9.32 17.00
CA ALA A 189 30.46 -10.16 15.80
C ALA A 189 31.76 -10.80 15.30
#